data_AF-B4WI29-F1
#
_entry.id   AF-B4WI29-F1
#
_cell.length_a   1.000
_cell.length_b   1.000
_cell.length_c   1.000
_cell.angle_alpha   90.00
_cell.angle_beta   90.00
_cell.angle_gamma   90.00
#
_symmetry.space_group_name_H-M   'P 1'
#
loop_
_entity.id
_entity.type
_entity.pdbx_description
1 polymer ?
#
loop_
_entity_poly.entity_id
_entity_poly.type
_entity_poly.pdbx_seq_one_letter_code
_entity_poly.pdbx_strand_id
1 'polypeptide(L)'
;MSEVLSKQPPTQADLTQIRIVLVAPAGPLNVGSVARVMKNFGLSQLYLVDPQCDYLGAEALQMAVHADDVLKTAQIVPTIPKALAGCEYAIATTARTRGFNVPLDPPETALPNLLTSNPQQPIRQTALLFGPEDRGLSNQELIYAQQFLKIPTSDAYSALNLAQAVTICCYELSRVARTFCPNSTLSSYPIESSLENKTPALQNTPSSAKQSESSLSSTANAPIIKEHEDQPRANLEEIERYYEHLESLLLQVGYLLPHTSASRMRKIRQLLHRASPTSHEVALLRGMIRQIEWALSHSKQRQT
;
A
#
# COMPACT_ATOMS: atom_id res chain seq x y z
N MET A 1 28.56 28.66 -17.69
CA MET A 1 28.60 28.95 -16.24
C MET A 1 27.38 29.81 -15.91
N SER A 2 26.35 29.38 -15.20
CA SER A 2 26.10 28.13 -14.48
C SER A 2 24.58 28.06 -14.30
N GLU A 3 24.04 26.87 -14.54
CA GLU A 3 22.63 26.52 -14.46
C GLU A 3 22.12 26.64 -13.02
N VAL A 4 21.05 27.41 -12.81
CA VAL A 4 20.38 27.53 -11.50
C VAL A 4 19.56 26.27 -11.28
N LEU A 5 20.20 25.22 -10.74
CA LEU A 5 19.49 24.10 -10.14
C LEU A 5 18.80 24.59 -8.86
N SER A 6 17.49 24.79 -8.91
CA SER A 6 16.64 24.94 -7.74
C SER A 6 16.62 23.62 -6.95
N LYS A 7 17.57 23.44 -6.04
CA LYS A 7 17.50 22.37 -5.02
C LYS A 7 16.51 22.79 -3.93
N GLN A 8 15.25 22.40 -4.04
CA GLN A 8 14.39 22.27 -2.86
C GLN A 8 14.84 21.01 -2.08
N PRO A 9 14.95 21.07 -0.74
CA PRO A 9 15.24 19.88 0.05
C PRO A 9 14.02 18.93 0.00
N PRO A 10 14.19 17.59 0.00
CA PRO A 10 13.05 16.68 0.12
C PRO A 10 12.58 16.73 1.58
N THR A 11 11.59 17.56 1.88
CA THR A 11 11.14 17.87 3.26
C THR A 11 9.86 17.14 3.69
N GLN A 12 9.41 16.11 2.98
CA GLN A 12 8.31 15.23 3.40
C GLN A 12 8.37 13.93 2.57
N ALA A 13 7.93 12.80 3.12
CA ALA A 13 7.70 11.62 2.27
C ALA A 13 6.63 11.98 1.22
N ASP A 14 6.95 11.76 -0.06
CA ASP A 14 6.14 12.22 -1.17
C ASP A 14 4.79 11.48 -1.22
N LEU A 15 3.66 12.17 -1.11
CA LEU A 15 2.35 11.51 -1.21
C LEU A 15 1.87 11.37 -2.67
N THR A 16 2.57 11.98 -3.63
CA THR A 16 2.18 11.97 -5.06
C THR A 16 2.33 10.60 -5.71
N GLN A 17 3.06 9.69 -5.07
CA GLN A 17 3.28 8.31 -5.51
C GLN A 17 2.15 7.32 -5.11
N ILE A 18 1.21 7.75 -4.26
CA ILE A 18 0.14 6.90 -3.73
C ILE A 18 -1.15 7.13 -4.52
N ARG A 19 -1.65 6.07 -5.15
CA ARG A 19 -2.96 6.05 -5.81
C ARG A 19 -4.06 5.71 -4.81
N ILE A 20 -5.08 6.56 -4.73
CA ILE A 20 -6.35 6.21 -4.09
C ILE A 20 -7.24 5.59 -5.16
N VAL A 21 -7.57 4.31 -5.00
CA VAL A 21 -8.32 3.53 -5.97
C VAL A 21 -9.71 3.24 -5.40
N LEU A 22 -10.75 3.79 -6.03
CA LEU A 22 -12.15 3.51 -5.69
C LEU A 22 -12.70 2.49 -6.68
N VAL A 23 -13.11 1.33 -6.18
CA VAL A 23 -13.68 0.25 -6.99
C VAL A 23 -15.19 0.35 -7.00
N ALA A 24 -15.76 0.48 -8.20
CA ALA A 24 -17.18 0.62 -8.49
C ALA A 24 -17.94 1.57 -7.54
N PRO A 25 -17.46 2.82 -7.30
CA PRO A 25 -18.16 3.75 -6.44
C PRO A 25 -19.54 4.08 -7.01
N ALA A 26 -20.57 4.02 -6.15
CA ALA A 26 -21.95 4.23 -6.55
C ALA A 26 -22.51 5.61 -6.15
N GLY A 27 -21.91 6.29 -5.16
CA GLY A 27 -22.37 7.59 -4.69
C GLY A 27 -21.53 8.76 -5.23
N PRO A 28 -22.06 9.64 -6.10
CA PRO A 28 -21.30 10.79 -6.59
C PRO A 28 -20.91 11.75 -5.45
N LEU A 29 -21.77 11.91 -4.44
CA LEU A 29 -21.47 12.67 -3.21
C LEU A 29 -20.25 12.12 -2.45
N ASN A 30 -20.08 10.79 -2.41
CA ASN A 30 -18.94 10.16 -1.77
C ASN A 30 -17.67 10.39 -2.59
N VAL A 31 -17.73 10.25 -3.92
CA VAL A 31 -16.59 10.50 -4.80
C VAL A 31 -16.10 11.95 -4.67
N GLY A 32 -17.01 12.92 -4.67
CA GLY A 32 -16.69 14.32 -4.41
C GLY A 32 -16.08 14.56 -3.02
N SER A 33 -16.65 13.93 -1.99
CA SER A 33 -16.11 14.01 -0.63
C SER A 33 -14.71 13.39 -0.52
N VAL A 34 -14.44 12.28 -1.23
CA VAL A 34 -13.13 11.65 -1.32
C VAL A 34 -12.12 12.59 -1.96
N ALA A 35 -12.46 13.22 -3.09
CA ALA A 35 -11.58 14.20 -3.73
C ALA A 35 -11.21 15.35 -2.79
N ARG A 36 -12.18 15.89 -2.06
CA ARG A 36 -11.95 16.92 -1.04
C ARG A 36 -11.01 16.44 0.06
N VAL A 37 -11.24 15.24 0.59
CA VAL A 37 -10.41 14.63 1.62
C VAL A 37 -8.97 14.41 1.13
N MET A 38 -8.79 13.89 -0.07
CA MET A 38 -7.47 13.71 -0.68
C MET A 38 -6.72 15.04 -0.74
N LYS A 39 -7.38 16.09 -1.23
CA LYS A 39 -6.79 17.43 -1.32
C LYS A 39 -6.44 18.02 0.05
N ASN A 40 -7.26 17.80 1.08
CA ASN A 40 -6.96 18.23 2.46
C ASN A 40 -5.65 17.63 2.99
N PHE A 41 -5.29 16.42 2.55
CA PHE A 41 -4.12 15.70 3.05
C PHE A 41 -2.95 15.63 2.05
N GLY A 42 -3.05 16.33 0.92
CA GLY A 42 -1.97 16.42 -0.08
C GLY A 42 -1.88 15.23 -1.04
N LEU A 43 -2.95 14.44 -1.19
CA LEU A 43 -3.05 13.39 -2.20
C LEU A 43 -3.81 13.91 -3.43
N SER A 44 -3.43 13.45 -4.63
CA SER A 44 -4.03 13.90 -5.89
C SER A 44 -4.27 12.78 -6.91
N GLN A 45 -3.65 11.61 -6.75
CA GLN A 45 -3.79 10.49 -7.69
C GLN A 45 -5.06 9.68 -7.41
N LEU A 46 -6.20 10.13 -7.95
CA LEU A 46 -7.48 9.42 -7.85
C LEU A 46 -7.67 8.48 -9.06
N TYR A 47 -7.96 7.22 -8.79
CA TYR A 47 -8.33 6.22 -9.80
C TYR A 47 -9.73 5.70 -9.49
N LEU A 48 -10.61 5.73 -10.50
CA LEU A 48 -11.95 5.16 -10.42
C LEU A 48 -12.01 3.92 -11.31
N VAL A 49 -12.23 2.76 -10.69
CA VAL A 49 -12.42 1.51 -11.40
C VAL A 49 -13.91 1.29 -11.61
N ASP A 50 -14.36 1.27 -12.86
CA ASP A 50 -15.76 0.99 -13.23
C ASP A 50 -16.79 1.81 -12.40
N PRO A 51 -16.70 3.16 -12.36
CA PRO A 51 -17.58 3.99 -11.54
C PRO A 51 -19.05 3.83 -11.97
N GLN A 52 -19.94 3.60 -11.00
CA GLN A 52 -21.38 3.39 -11.21
C GLN A 52 -22.20 4.67 -10.98
N CYS A 53 -21.54 5.82 -11.02
CA CYS A 53 -22.13 7.14 -10.82
C CYS A 53 -21.47 8.20 -11.70
N ASP A 54 -22.14 9.35 -11.83
CA ASP A 54 -21.57 10.53 -12.47
C ASP A 54 -20.62 11.27 -11.52
N TYR A 55 -19.34 10.91 -11.58
CA TYR A 55 -18.28 11.47 -10.73
C TYR A 55 -17.92 12.94 -11.07
N LEU A 56 -18.40 13.47 -12.19
CA LEU A 56 -18.30 14.89 -12.57
C LEU A 56 -19.64 15.62 -12.50
N GLY A 57 -20.68 14.93 -12.02
CA GLY A 57 -22.01 15.49 -11.85
C GLY A 57 -22.07 16.57 -10.78
N ALA A 58 -23.17 17.32 -10.77
CA ALA A 58 -23.37 18.45 -9.86
C ALA A 58 -23.19 18.05 -8.39
N GLU A 59 -23.65 16.87 -7.99
CA GLU A 59 -23.52 16.35 -6.63
C GLU A 59 -22.06 16.10 -6.23
N ALA A 60 -21.26 15.48 -7.11
CA ALA A 60 -19.85 15.22 -6.86
C ALA A 60 -19.06 16.55 -6.78
N LEU A 61 -19.31 17.46 -7.71
CA LEU A 61 -18.67 18.79 -7.72
C LEU A 61 -19.05 19.61 -6.48
N GLN A 62 -20.32 19.56 -6.06
CA GLN A 62 -20.78 20.23 -4.83
C GLN A 62 -20.00 19.73 -3.61
N MET A 63 -19.78 18.42 -3.49
CA MET A 63 -19.05 17.85 -2.36
C MET A 63 -17.55 18.06 -2.43
N ALA A 64 -16.98 18.12 -3.64
CA ALA A 64 -15.56 18.39 -3.85
C ALA A 64 -15.17 19.84 -3.50
N VAL A 65 -16.10 20.80 -3.69
CA VAL A 65 -15.90 22.23 -3.45
C VAL A 65 -14.71 22.77 -4.28
N HIS A 66 -13.51 22.82 -3.69
CA HIS A 66 -12.28 23.30 -4.33
C HIS A 66 -11.37 22.16 -4.80
N ALA A 67 -11.83 20.91 -4.71
CA ALA A 67 -11.11 19.72 -5.14
C ALA A 67 -11.64 19.13 -6.46
N ASP A 68 -12.31 19.95 -7.28
CA ASP A 68 -12.79 19.56 -8.60
C ASP A 68 -11.65 19.19 -9.56
N ASP A 69 -10.46 19.74 -9.35
CA ASP A 69 -9.23 19.37 -10.06
C ASP A 69 -8.85 17.89 -9.85
N VAL A 70 -8.99 17.35 -8.63
CA VAL A 70 -8.75 15.93 -8.35
C VAL A 70 -9.76 15.05 -9.10
N LEU A 71 -11.03 15.48 -9.20
CA LEU A 71 -12.05 14.76 -9.97
C LEU A 71 -11.77 14.82 -11.48
N LYS A 72 -11.41 15.99 -12.01
CA LYS A 72 -11.12 16.21 -13.43
C LYS A 72 -9.88 15.46 -13.91
N THR A 73 -8.89 15.28 -13.03
CA THR A 73 -7.65 14.56 -13.34
C THR A 73 -7.72 13.07 -12.98
N ALA A 74 -8.83 12.63 -12.37
CA ALA A 74 -9.03 11.23 -12.00
C ALA A 74 -8.92 10.30 -13.22
N GLN A 75 -8.22 9.19 -13.03
CA GLN A 75 -8.05 8.18 -14.07
C GLN A 75 -9.19 7.17 -14.01
N ILE A 76 -9.91 7.01 -15.12
CA ILE A 76 -11.03 6.05 -15.22
C ILE A 76 -10.54 4.81 -15.95
N VAL A 77 -10.68 3.66 -15.30
CA VAL A 77 -10.21 2.39 -15.85
C VAL A 77 -11.25 1.28 -15.63
N PRO A 78 -11.29 0.25 -16.49
CA PRO A 78 -12.34 -0.77 -16.40
C PRO A 78 -12.07 -1.83 -15.32
N THR A 79 -10.82 -1.99 -14.87
CA THR A 79 -10.45 -3.10 -13.96
C THR A 79 -9.39 -2.69 -12.94
N ILE A 80 -9.35 -3.41 -11.80
CA ILE A 80 -8.32 -3.22 -10.76
C ILE A 80 -6.90 -3.42 -11.33
N PRO A 81 -6.58 -4.47 -12.10
CA PRO A 81 -5.26 -4.61 -12.72
C PRO A 81 -4.82 -3.38 -13.52
N LYS A 82 -5.74 -2.70 -14.22
CA LYS A 82 -5.41 -1.47 -14.94
C LYS A 82 -5.15 -0.29 -14.01
N ALA A 83 -5.87 -0.17 -12.90
CA ALA A 83 -5.58 0.85 -11.87
C ALA A 83 -4.23 0.63 -11.19
N LEU A 84 -3.83 -0.64 -11.04
CA LEU A 84 -2.59 -1.05 -10.39
C LEU A 84 -1.39 -1.16 -11.34
N ALA A 85 -1.57 -0.84 -12.63
CA ALA A 85 -0.50 -0.91 -13.62
C ALA A 85 0.67 0.02 -13.22
N GLY A 86 1.87 -0.55 -13.13
CA GLY A 86 3.07 0.15 -12.67
C GLY A 86 3.18 0.36 -11.16
N CYS A 87 2.18 -0.02 -10.36
CA CYS A 87 2.33 -0.08 -8.91
C CYS A 87 3.17 -1.29 -8.50
N GLU A 88 3.93 -1.17 -7.42
CA GLU A 88 4.71 -2.26 -6.83
C GLU A 88 4.06 -2.84 -5.56
N TYR A 89 3.15 -2.09 -4.95
CA TYR A 89 2.52 -2.50 -3.70
C TYR A 89 1.11 -1.91 -3.58
N ALA A 90 0.18 -2.74 -3.13
CA ALA A 90 -1.20 -2.37 -2.94
C ALA A 90 -1.72 -2.86 -1.59
N ILE A 91 -2.44 -1.98 -0.89
CA ILE A 91 -3.20 -2.30 0.33
C ILE A 91 -4.68 -2.23 0.00
N ALA A 92 -5.46 -3.21 0.44
CA ALA A 92 -6.91 -3.21 0.30
C ALA A 92 -7.60 -3.02 1.65
N THR A 93 -8.61 -2.15 1.69
CA THR A 93 -9.41 -1.91 2.89
C THR A 93 -10.58 -2.90 3.00
N THR A 94 -10.85 -3.40 4.21
CA THR A 94 -11.98 -4.29 4.46
C THR A 94 -12.46 -4.22 5.91
N ALA A 95 -13.77 -4.23 6.12
CA ALA A 95 -14.38 -4.40 7.44
C ALA A 95 -14.61 -5.88 7.81
N ARG A 96 -14.45 -6.81 6.84
CA ARG A 96 -14.82 -8.23 7.00
C ARG A 96 -13.73 -9.00 7.72
N THR A 97 -14.08 -9.60 8.86
CA THR A 97 -13.19 -10.51 9.62
C THR A 97 -13.54 -11.99 9.42
N ARG A 98 -14.80 -12.32 9.12
CA ARG A 98 -15.27 -13.71 9.02
C ARG A 98 -14.84 -14.36 7.71
N GLY A 99 -14.24 -15.55 7.79
CA GLY A 99 -13.75 -16.30 6.62
C GLY A 99 -12.47 -15.74 5.99
N PHE A 100 -11.88 -14.73 6.62
CA PHE A 100 -10.65 -14.08 6.17
C PHE A 100 -9.48 -14.53 7.06
N ASN A 101 -8.81 -15.61 6.68
CA ASN A 101 -7.70 -16.20 7.44
C ASN A 101 -6.36 -15.47 7.21
N VAL A 102 -6.41 -14.19 6.82
CA VAL A 102 -5.23 -13.36 6.60
C VAL A 102 -5.22 -12.25 7.65
N PRO A 103 -4.05 -11.89 8.22
CA PRO A 103 -3.95 -10.75 9.13
C PRO A 103 -4.58 -9.49 8.53
N LEU A 104 -5.31 -8.76 9.36
CA LEU A 104 -5.87 -7.45 9.06
C LEU A 104 -5.16 -6.44 9.94
N ASP A 105 -4.35 -5.60 9.32
CA ASP A 105 -3.55 -4.61 10.04
C ASP A 105 -4.35 -3.32 10.22
N PRO A 106 -4.21 -2.64 11.37
CA PRO A 106 -4.80 -1.33 11.55
C PRO A 106 -4.04 -0.25 10.73
N PRO A 107 -4.65 0.91 10.45
CA PRO A 107 -4.06 1.96 9.62
C PRO A 107 -2.62 2.34 9.99
N GLU A 108 -2.33 2.49 11.28
CA GLU A 108 -1.02 2.87 11.82
C GLU A 108 0.09 1.84 11.59
N THR A 109 -0.29 0.58 11.33
CA THR A 109 0.66 -0.50 11.01
C THR A 109 0.76 -0.71 9.50
N ALA A 110 -0.36 -0.60 8.78
CA ALA A 110 -0.43 -0.90 7.36
C ALA A 110 0.07 0.22 6.47
N LEU A 111 -0.42 1.44 6.68
CA LEU A 111 -0.20 2.56 5.77
C LEU A 111 1.25 3.04 5.65
N PRO A 112 2.11 2.93 6.68
CA PRO A 112 3.54 3.23 6.51
C PRO A 112 4.21 2.43 5.38
N ASN A 113 3.71 1.23 5.06
CA ASN A 113 4.27 0.39 3.99
C ASN A 113 4.00 0.93 2.57
N LEU A 114 3.11 1.92 2.42
CA LEU A 114 2.87 2.61 1.14
C LEU A 114 3.87 3.73 0.87
N LEU A 115 4.62 4.17 1.89
CA LEU A 115 5.56 5.28 1.79
C LEU A 115 6.96 4.77 1.40
N THR A 116 7.64 5.53 0.55
CA THR A 116 9.07 5.31 0.28
C THR A 116 9.89 5.90 1.43
N SER A 117 10.33 5.05 2.37
CA SER A 117 11.04 5.47 3.59
C SER A 117 12.48 5.96 3.36
N ASN A 118 13.11 5.56 2.26
CA ASN A 118 14.50 5.93 1.95
C ASN A 118 14.55 6.80 0.67
N PRO A 119 15.01 8.06 0.75
CA PRO A 119 15.15 8.94 -0.42
C PRO A 119 16.09 8.43 -1.52
N GLN A 120 16.98 7.48 -1.20
CA GLN A 120 17.90 6.86 -2.15
C GLN A 120 17.27 5.71 -2.93
N GLN A 121 16.12 5.20 -2.48
CA GLN A 121 15.37 4.21 -3.24
C GLN A 121 14.59 4.87 -4.38
N PRO A 122 14.44 4.17 -5.51
CA PRO A 122 13.57 4.65 -6.58
C PRO A 122 12.15 4.88 -6.04
N ILE A 123 11.50 5.93 -6.53
CA ILE A 123 10.11 6.25 -6.18
C ILE A 123 9.22 5.07 -6.59
N ARG A 124 8.54 4.48 -5.61
CA ARG A 124 7.67 3.33 -5.81
C ARG A 124 6.23 3.82 -5.94
N GLN A 125 5.58 3.48 -7.04
CA GLN A 125 4.14 3.71 -7.17
C GLN A 125 3.40 2.69 -6.30
N THR A 126 2.51 3.17 -5.42
CA THR A 126 1.73 2.31 -4.53
C THR A 126 0.25 2.65 -4.61
N ALA A 127 -0.60 1.75 -4.12
CA ALA A 127 -2.04 1.92 -4.20
C ALA A 127 -2.76 1.55 -2.90
N LEU A 128 -3.83 2.29 -2.60
CA LEU A 128 -4.77 1.98 -1.53
C LEU A 128 -6.17 1.81 -2.11
N LEU A 129 -6.72 0.59 -2.00
CA LEU A 129 -7.99 0.21 -2.60
C LEU A 129 -9.15 0.33 -1.60
N PHE A 130 -10.24 0.91 -2.07
CA PHE A 130 -11.52 0.99 -1.40
C PHE A 130 -12.60 0.38 -2.29
N GLY A 131 -13.50 -0.38 -1.67
CA GLY A 131 -14.63 -1.00 -2.39
C GLY A 131 -15.88 -0.12 -2.38
N PRO A 132 -16.96 -0.60 -3.05
CA PRO A 132 -18.25 0.07 -3.07
C PRO A 132 -18.85 0.22 -1.66
N GLU A 133 -19.69 1.23 -1.48
CA GLU A 133 -20.25 1.62 -0.18
C GLU A 133 -21.14 0.55 0.48
N ASP A 134 -21.86 -0.22 -0.32
CA ASP A 134 -22.84 -1.20 0.11
C ASP A 134 -22.22 -2.57 0.44
N ARG A 135 -21.17 -2.97 -0.29
CA ARG A 135 -20.59 -4.31 -0.20
C ARG A 135 -19.12 -4.36 0.18
N GLY A 136 -18.36 -3.28 -0.02
CA GLY A 136 -16.90 -3.29 0.04
C GLY A 136 -16.25 -4.21 -1.00
N LEU A 137 -14.93 -4.44 -0.87
CA LEU A 137 -14.20 -5.31 -1.79
C LEU A 137 -14.61 -6.78 -1.59
N SER A 138 -14.90 -7.45 -2.70
CA SER A 138 -15.17 -8.87 -2.79
C SER A 138 -13.87 -9.68 -2.66
N ASN A 139 -14.00 -10.98 -2.39
CA ASN A 139 -12.84 -11.86 -2.34
C ASN A 139 -12.05 -11.90 -3.66
N GLN A 140 -12.71 -11.66 -4.80
CA GLN A 140 -12.06 -11.61 -6.12
C GLN A 140 -11.30 -10.31 -6.34
N GLU A 141 -11.74 -9.21 -5.72
CA GLU A 141 -11.05 -7.92 -5.80
C GLU A 141 -9.90 -7.84 -4.78
N LEU A 142 -10.05 -8.48 -3.61
CA LEU A 142 -9.03 -8.52 -2.57
C LEU A 142 -7.75 -9.25 -3.00
N ILE A 143 -7.80 -10.16 -3.98
CA ILE A 143 -6.61 -10.93 -4.39
C ILE A 143 -5.50 -10.08 -5.01
N TYR A 144 -5.80 -8.85 -5.43
CA TYR A 144 -4.85 -7.95 -6.08
C TYR A 144 -3.99 -7.15 -5.09
N ALA A 145 -4.39 -7.11 -3.81
CA ALA A 145 -3.64 -6.44 -2.76
C ALA A 145 -2.71 -7.41 -2.02
N GLN A 146 -1.58 -6.88 -1.58
CA GLN A 146 -0.55 -7.64 -0.86
C GLN A 146 -0.77 -7.60 0.65
N GLN A 147 -1.45 -6.56 1.13
CA GLN A 147 -1.78 -6.38 2.54
C GLN A 147 -3.22 -5.88 2.68
N PHE A 148 -3.82 -6.21 3.82
CA PHE A 148 -5.20 -5.89 4.12
C PHE A 148 -5.29 -5.00 5.34
N LEU A 149 -6.03 -3.92 5.20
CA LEU A 149 -6.22 -2.92 6.22
C LEU A 149 -7.64 -3.02 6.77
N LYS A 150 -7.77 -3.08 8.10
CA LYS A 150 -9.05 -2.91 8.80
C LYS A 150 -8.96 -1.71 9.72
N ILE A 151 -9.81 -0.72 9.49
CA ILE A 151 -9.98 0.38 10.43
C ILE A 151 -10.67 -0.18 11.69
N PRO A 152 -10.09 -0.02 12.89
CA PRO A 152 -10.76 -0.41 14.12
C PRO A 152 -12.08 0.36 14.30
N THR A 153 -13.17 -0.36 14.47
CA THR A 153 -14.53 0.17 14.68
C THR A 153 -15.20 -0.63 15.79
N SER A 154 -16.34 -0.15 16.29
CA SER A 154 -17.18 -0.94 17.21
C SER A 154 -17.63 -2.25 16.54
N ASP A 155 -17.65 -3.34 17.30
CA ASP A 155 -18.18 -4.64 16.85
C ASP A 155 -19.70 -4.59 16.57
N ALA A 156 -20.41 -3.64 17.18
CA ALA A 156 -21.85 -3.47 16.99
C ALA A 156 -22.18 -2.84 15.62
N TYR A 157 -21.29 -2.00 15.09
CA TYR A 157 -21.48 -1.34 13.80
C TYR A 157 -20.13 -0.99 13.18
N SER A 158 -19.70 -1.81 12.23
CA SER A 158 -18.37 -1.73 11.61
C SER A 158 -18.34 -1.10 10.22
N ALA A 159 -19.51 -0.76 9.67
CA ALA A 159 -19.63 -0.16 8.36
C ALA A 159 -19.32 1.35 8.44
N LEU A 160 -18.19 1.76 7.85
CA LEU A 160 -17.86 3.16 7.65
C LEU A 160 -18.32 3.63 6.28
N ASN A 161 -18.76 4.89 6.19
CA ASN A 161 -18.94 5.53 4.89
C ASN A 161 -17.60 5.59 4.14
N LEU A 162 -17.65 5.48 2.81
CA LEU A 162 -16.45 5.49 1.95
C LEU A 162 -15.54 6.69 2.20
N ALA A 163 -16.09 7.91 2.19
CA ALA A 163 -15.30 9.12 2.41
C ALA A 163 -14.72 9.18 3.83
N GLN A 164 -15.40 8.62 4.84
CA GLN A 164 -14.88 8.52 6.20
C GLN A 164 -13.70 7.55 6.29
N ALA A 165 -13.80 6.38 5.66
CA ALA A 165 -12.71 5.41 5.60
C ALA A 165 -11.47 6.00 4.89
N VAL A 166 -11.68 6.71 3.77
CA VAL A 166 -10.62 7.44 3.07
C VAL A 166 -10.04 8.55 3.94
N THR A 167 -10.87 9.27 4.71
CA THR A 167 -10.41 10.32 5.63
C THR A 167 -9.40 9.80 6.64
N ILE A 168 -9.71 8.68 7.30
CA ILE A 168 -8.82 8.07 8.30
C ILE A 168 -7.49 7.67 7.65
N CYS A 169 -7.55 7.04 6.47
CA CYS A 169 -6.34 6.58 5.78
C CYS A 169 -5.48 7.74 5.27
N CYS A 170 -6.09 8.76 4.65
CA CYS A 170 -5.35 9.94 4.16
C CYS A 170 -4.76 10.75 5.31
N TYR A 171 -5.48 10.90 6.43
CA TYR A 171 -4.94 11.52 7.64
C TYR A 171 -3.70 10.78 8.13
N GLU A 172 -3.79 9.46 8.26
CA GLU A 172 -2.70 8.64 8.78
C GLU A 172 -1.47 8.66 7.87
N LEU A 173 -1.66 8.54 6.55
CA LEU A 173 -0.58 8.71 5.56
C LEU A 173 0.10 10.08 5.69
N SER A 174 -0.69 11.15 5.79
CA SER A 174 -0.16 12.52 5.95
C SER A 174 0.56 12.72 7.28
N ARG A 175 0.07 12.11 8.37
CA ARG A 175 0.70 12.15 9.70
C ARG A 175 2.05 11.44 9.69
N VAL A 176 2.11 10.23 9.14
CA VAL A 176 3.34 9.44 9.05
C VAL A 176 4.35 10.11 8.11
N ALA A 177 3.90 10.61 6.95
CA ALA A 177 4.77 11.31 5.99
C ALA A 177 5.44 12.56 6.58
N ARG A 178 4.77 13.26 7.51
CA ARG A 178 5.36 14.39 8.27
C ARG A 178 6.33 13.94 9.36
N THR A 179 6.13 12.76 9.93
CA THR A 179 6.97 12.21 11.01
C THR A 179 8.31 11.68 10.49
N PHE A 180 8.40 11.31 9.21
CA PHE A 180 9.67 11.05 8.51
C PHE A 180 10.59 12.30 8.42
N CYS A 181 10.16 13.45 8.93
CA CYS A 181 10.96 14.65 9.10
C CYS A 181 11.20 14.94 10.60
N PRO A 182 12.41 14.69 11.15
CA PRO A 182 12.69 14.96 12.56
C PRO A 182 12.71 16.45 12.96
N ASN A 183 12.62 17.39 12.02
CA ASN A 183 12.90 18.82 12.26
C ASN A 183 11.73 19.77 11.95
N SER A 184 10.49 19.40 12.29
CA SER A 184 9.47 20.43 12.55
C SER A 184 9.40 20.65 14.05
N THR A 185 10.11 21.66 14.55
CA THR A 185 9.89 22.22 15.88
C THR A 185 8.40 22.55 16.01
N LEU A 186 7.66 21.73 16.77
CA LEU A 186 6.41 22.17 17.35
C LEU A 186 6.76 23.37 18.23
N SER A 187 6.39 24.57 17.77
CA SER A 187 6.39 25.78 18.58
C SER A 187 5.62 25.47 19.87
N SER A 188 6.36 25.33 20.96
CA SER A 188 5.82 25.32 22.30
C SER A 188 5.12 26.66 22.52
N TYR A 189 3.79 26.64 22.63
CA TYR A 189 3.05 27.79 23.13
C TYR A 189 3.63 28.22 24.49
N PRO A 190 3.83 29.52 24.75
CA PRO A 190 4.20 29.97 26.08
C PRO A 190 3.02 29.76 27.01
N ILE A 191 3.18 28.91 28.02
CA ILE A 191 2.33 28.98 29.21
C ILE A 191 2.81 30.23 29.96
N GLU A 192 2.03 31.31 29.89
CA GLU A 192 2.17 32.42 30.82
C GLU A 192 1.96 31.90 32.24
N SER A 193 3.02 32.05 33.04
CA SER A 193 3.03 31.78 34.46
C SER A 193 2.29 32.91 35.20
N SER A 194 1.33 32.52 36.02
CA SER A 194 0.87 33.35 37.14
C SER A 194 0.38 32.41 38.23
N LEU A 195 1.25 32.15 39.20
CA LEU A 195 0.97 32.27 40.64
C LEU A 195 2.23 31.87 41.42
N GLU A 196 2.67 32.83 42.22
CA GLU A 196 3.79 32.78 43.16
C GLU A 196 3.56 31.75 44.27
N ASN A 197 4.62 31.06 44.71
CA ASN A 197 5.26 31.35 46.01
C ASN A 197 6.36 30.34 46.41
N LYS A 198 7.53 30.91 46.69
CA LYS A 198 8.46 30.65 47.82
C LYS A 198 9.17 29.28 47.96
N THR A 199 10.45 29.34 47.62
CA THR A 199 11.67 28.66 48.14
C THR A 199 11.71 28.53 49.70
N PRO A 200 12.63 27.76 50.36
CA PRO A 200 13.95 27.33 49.86
C PRO A 200 14.56 25.96 50.27
N ALA A 201 15.54 25.57 49.43
CA ALA A 201 16.88 24.98 49.69
C ALA A 201 17.07 23.67 50.49
N LEU A 202 17.90 22.77 49.92
CA LEU A 202 19.12 22.12 50.47
C LEU A 202 19.62 21.05 49.46
N GLN A 203 20.76 21.28 48.78
CA GLN A 203 22.06 20.63 49.03
C GLN A 203 22.08 19.07 48.94
N ASN A 204 22.69 18.51 47.89
CA ASN A 204 23.99 17.82 47.95
C ASN A 204 24.33 16.94 46.72
N THR A 205 25.64 16.78 46.56
CA THR A 205 26.54 16.26 45.52
C THR A 205 26.52 14.73 45.26
N PRO A 206 27.26 14.23 44.25
CA PRO A 206 27.00 12.97 43.53
C PRO A 206 27.82 11.77 44.05
N SER A 207 27.48 10.55 43.60
CA SER A 207 28.42 9.41 43.68
C SER A 207 28.21 8.36 42.59
N SER A 208 29.36 7.94 42.09
CA SER A 208 29.71 6.95 41.06
C SER A 208 29.04 5.58 41.15
N ALA A 209 28.90 4.92 39.99
CA ALA A 209 29.31 3.51 39.84
C ALA A 209 29.59 3.17 38.35
N LYS A 210 30.85 2.81 38.09
CA LYS A 210 31.34 2.11 36.89
C LYS A 210 30.99 0.63 36.97
N GLN A 211 31.04 -0.03 35.80
CA GLN A 211 31.40 -1.43 35.48
C GLN A 211 30.36 -2.01 34.50
N SER A 212 30.70 -2.73 33.43
CA SER A 212 31.97 -3.25 32.92
C SER A 212 31.64 -3.94 31.59
N GLU A 213 32.37 -3.60 30.53
CA GLU A 213 32.32 -4.33 29.25
C GLU A 213 33.35 -5.46 29.27
N SER A 214 32.94 -6.66 28.89
CA SER A 214 33.84 -7.78 28.60
C SER A 214 33.35 -8.56 27.37
N SER A 215 34.06 -8.34 26.27
CA SER A 215 34.62 -9.34 25.36
C SER A 215 33.83 -10.60 25.04
N LEU A 216 33.49 -10.78 23.76
CA LEU A 216 33.53 -12.07 23.08
C LEU A 216 33.83 -11.86 21.58
N SER A 217 35.07 -12.17 21.22
CA SER A 217 35.54 -12.37 19.85
C SER A 217 34.88 -13.61 19.25
N SER A 218 34.26 -13.48 18.07
CA SER A 218 33.92 -14.63 17.23
C SER A 218 34.56 -14.45 15.85
N THR A 219 35.49 -15.36 15.58
CA THR A 219 36.09 -15.62 14.28
C THR A 219 35.12 -16.38 13.38
N ALA A 220 35.27 -16.20 12.06
CA ALA A 220 34.66 -16.92 10.94
C ALA A 220 33.36 -16.31 10.37
N ASN A 221 33.51 -15.27 9.54
CA ASN A 221 32.54 -14.97 8.49
C ASN A 221 33.19 -15.26 7.12
N ALA A 222 32.87 -16.44 6.57
CA ALA A 222 32.93 -16.65 5.13
C ALA A 222 31.94 -15.68 4.46
N PRO A 223 32.24 -15.13 3.27
CA PRO A 223 31.36 -14.15 2.64
C PRO A 223 30.05 -14.84 2.25
N ILE A 224 28.98 -14.54 2.98
CA ILE A 224 27.61 -14.83 2.55
C ILE A 224 27.40 -14.03 1.26
N ILE A 225 27.02 -14.72 0.19
CA ILE A 225 26.73 -14.19 -1.14
C ILE A 225 25.70 -13.06 -1.01
N LYS A 226 26.14 -11.81 -1.19
CA LYS A 226 25.32 -10.59 -1.16
C LYS A 226 24.77 -10.22 -2.55
N GLU A 227 24.26 -11.19 -3.32
CA GLU A 227 23.86 -10.91 -4.71
C GLU A 227 22.37 -10.58 -4.90
N HIS A 228 21.53 -10.74 -3.87
CA HIS A 228 20.07 -10.56 -4.00
C HIS A 228 19.49 -9.24 -3.43
N GLU A 229 20.29 -8.37 -2.82
CA GLU A 229 19.73 -7.21 -2.08
C GLU A 229 19.36 -6.00 -2.97
N ASP A 230 19.81 -5.92 -4.22
CA ASP A 230 19.64 -4.73 -5.08
C ASP A 230 18.74 -4.91 -6.31
N GLN A 231 18.09 -6.05 -6.48
CA GLN A 231 17.19 -6.24 -7.63
C GLN A 231 15.79 -5.65 -7.37
N PRO A 232 15.22 -4.88 -8.32
CA PRO A 232 13.91 -4.29 -8.15
C PRO A 232 12.84 -5.38 -8.01
N ARG A 233 11.89 -5.12 -7.11
CA ARG A 233 10.70 -5.98 -6.93
C ARG A 233 9.87 -5.98 -8.21
N ALA A 234 9.25 -7.12 -8.49
CA ALA A 234 8.32 -7.20 -9.59
C ALA A 234 7.13 -6.28 -9.35
N ASN A 235 6.74 -5.51 -10.37
CA ASN A 235 5.54 -4.70 -10.28
C ASN A 235 4.29 -5.59 -10.32
N LEU A 236 3.15 -5.05 -9.93
CA LEU A 236 1.91 -5.83 -9.83
C LEU A 236 1.46 -6.39 -11.19
N GLU A 237 1.74 -5.70 -12.30
CA GLU A 237 1.38 -6.20 -13.64
C GLU A 237 2.22 -7.43 -14.03
N GLU A 238 3.53 -7.43 -13.76
CA GLU A 238 4.41 -8.57 -14.03
C GLU A 238 3.94 -9.82 -13.27
N ILE A 239 3.59 -9.63 -12.00
CA ILE A 239 3.09 -10.70 -11.13
C ILE A 239 1.71 -11.17 -11.60
N GLU A 240 0.78 -10.27 -11.95
CA GLU A 240 -0.54 -10.66 -12.45
C GLU A 240 -0.45 -11.48 -13.74
N ARG A 241 0.38 -11.05 -14.70
CA ARG A 241 0.61 -11.82 -15.93
C ARG A 241 1.18 -13.20 -15.62
N TYR A 242 1.99 -13.34 -14.58
CA TYR A 242 2.50 -14.65 -14.15
C TYR A 242 1.38 -15.52 -13.58
N TYR A 243 0.50 -14.97 -12.74
CA TYR A 243 -0.64 -15.72 -12.19
C TYR A 243 -1.60 -16.19 -13.27
N GLU A 244 -1.91 -15.36 -14.26
CA GLU A 244 -2.75 -15.73 -15.40
C GLU A 244 -2.14 -16.91 -16.17
N HIS A 245 -0.83 -16.85 -16.42
CA HIS A 245 -0.12 -17.91 -17.13
C HIS A 245 -0.08 -19.22 -16.33
N LEU A 246 0.19 -19.12 -15.03
CA LEU A 246 0.20 -20.26 -14.12
C LEU A 246 -1.19 -20.91 -14.03
N GLU A 247 -2.25 -20.12 -13.88
CA GLU A 247 -3.62 -20.61 -13.81
C GLU A 247 -4.00 -21.37 -15.08
N SER A 248 -3.68 -20.80 -16.25
CA SER A 248 -3.90 -21.45 -17.55
C SER A 248 -3.20 -22.81 -17.63
N LEU A 249 -1.91 -22.88 -17.29
CA LEU A 249 -1.17 -24.15 -17.29
C LEU A 249 -1.77 -25.14 -16.29
N LEU A 250 -2.07 -24.70 -15.06
CA LEU A 250 -2.57 -25.59 -14.02
C LEU A 250 -3.98 -26.13 -14.31
N LEU A 251 -4.82 -25.36 -15.02
CA LEU A 251 -6.09 -25.84 -15.59
C LEU A 251 -5.84 -26.85 -16.71
N GLN A 252 -4.91 -26.56 -17.61
CA GLN A 252 -4.57 -27.44 -18.75
C GLN A 252 -4.06 -28.81 -18.30
N VAL A 253 -3.25 -28.87 -17.24
CA VAL A 253 -2.74 -30.16 -16.69
C VAL A 253 -3.73 -30.85 -15.74
N GLY A 254 -4.89 -30.24 -15.49
CA GLY A 254 -5.93 -30.80 -14.64
C GLY A 254 -5.66 -30.70 -13.12
N TYR A 255 -4.67 -29.92 -12.71
CA TYR A 255 -4.41 -29.66 -11.28
C TYR A 255 -5.49 -28.72 -10.68
N LEU A 256 -5.86 -27.69 -11.44
CA LEU A 256 -6.99 -26.82 -11.09
C LEU A 256 -8.27 -27.32 -11.77
N LEU A 257 -9.37 -27.21 -11.04
CA LEU A 257 -10.72 -27.36 -11.58
C LEU A 257 -11.38 -25.97 -11.67
N PRO A 258 -12.15 -25.65 -12.72
CA PRO A 258 -12.71 -24.31 -12.93
C PRO A 258 -13.44 -23.75 -11.69
N HIS A 259 -14.25 -24.56 -11.02
CA HIS A 259 -15.01 -24.15 -9.84
C HIS A 259 -14.17 -23.96 -8.56
N THR A 260 -12.94 -24.48 -8.52
CA THR A 260 -12.01 -24.30 -7.37
C THR A 260 -10.84 -23.37 -7.67
N SER A 261 -10.67 -22.98 -8.94
CA SER A 261 -9.49 -22.26 -9.43
C SER A 261 -9.21 -21.01 -8.61
N ALA A 262 -10.21 -20.13 -8.47
CA ALA A 262 -10.10 -18.88 -7.72
C ALA A 262 -9.61 -19.08 -6.27
N SER A 263 -10.12 -20.09 -5.56
CA SER A 263 -9.75 -20.34 -4.16
C SER A 263 -8.31 -20.87 -4.03
N ARG A 264 -7.89 -21.74 -4.95
CA ARG A 264 -6.53 -22.29 -4.97
C ARG A 264 -5.52 -21.24 -5.45
N MET A 265 -5.85 -20.50 -6.50
CA MET A 265 -5.03 -19.39 -6.99
C MET A 265 -4.86 -18.32 -5.92
N ARG A 266 -5.88 -18.02 -5.10
CA ARG A 266 -5.73 -17.13 -3.95
C ARG A 266 -4.64 -17.58 -2.98
N LYS A 267 -4.53 -18.89 -2.70
CA LYS A 267 -3.47 -19.43 -1.82
C LYS A 267 -2.09 -19.31 -2.47
N ILE A 268 -1.99 -19.57 -3.77
CA ILE A 268 -0.75 -19.41 -4.53
C ILE A 268 -0.31 -17.94 -4.54
N ARG A 269 -1.25 -17.02 -4.78
CA ARG A 269 -1.02 -15.57 -4.73
C ARG A 269 -0.51 -15.16 -3.35
N GLN A 270 -1.14 -15.62 -2.27
CA GLN A 270 -0.68 -15.37 -0.90
C GLN A 270 0.74 -15.89 -0.63
N LEU A 271 1.09 -17.06 -1.15
CA LEU A 271 2.42 -17.63 -1.01
C LEU A 271 3.47 -16.72 -1.68
N LEU A 272 3.24 -16.34 -2.94
CA LEU A 272 4.18 -15.52 -3.70
C LEU A 272 4.25 -14.08 -3.18
N HIS A 273 3.16 -13.52 -2.68
CA HIS A 273 3.20 -12.22 -2.02
C HIS A 273 4.11 -12.21 -0.80
N ARG A 274 4.13 -13.28 0.01
CA ARG A 274 5.06 -13.40 1.15
C ARG A 274 6.52 -13.50 0.70
N ALA A 275 6.77 -14.15 -0.43
CA ALA A 275 8.12 -14.25 -0.99
C ALA A 275 8.64 -12.90 -1.53
N SER A 276 7.74 -11.96 -1.88
CA SER A 276 8.09 -10.64 -2.43
C SER A 276 9.11 -10.72 -3.59
N PRO A 277 8.80 -11.48 -4.66
CA PRO A 277 9.78 -11.81 -5.69
C PRO A 277 10.25 -10.61 -6.50
N THR A 278 11.50 -10.67 -6.97
CA THR A 278 12.07 -9.68 -7.90
C THR A 278 11.53 -9.88 -9.32
N SER A 279 11.65 -8.86 -10.18
CA SER A 279 11.28 -9.00 -11.61
C SER A 279 12.04 -10.15 -12.29
N HIS A 280 13.29 -10.39 -11.89
CA HIS A 280 14.09 -11.49 -12.40
C HIS A 280 13.54 -12.86 -11.98
N GLU A 281 13.17 -13.02 -10.71
CA GLU A 281 12.57 -14.25 -10.20
C GLU A 281 11.22 -14.54 -10.87
N VAL A 282 10.37 -13.52 -11.06
CA VAL A 282 9.11 -13.68 -11.80
C VAL A 282 9.37 -14.09 -13.26
N ALA A 283 10.39 -13.51 -13.92
CA ALA A 283 10.77 -13.89 -15.27
C ALA A 283 11.24 -15.35 -15.36
N LEU A 284 12.02 -15.81 -14.38
CA LEU A 284 12.47 -17.20 -14.26
C LEU A 284 11.28 -18.15 -14.07
N LEU A 285 10.35 -17.83 -13.17
CA LEU A 285 9.14 -18.63 -12.95
C LEU A 285 8.27 -18.72 -14.21
N ARG A 286 8.10 -17.61 -14.95
CA ARG A 286 7.42 -17.61 -16.26
C ARG A 286 8.15 -18.48 -17.28
N GLY A 287 9.49 -18.46 -17.28
CA GLY A 287 10.32 -19.32 -18.12
C GLY A 287 10.06 -20.81 -17.87
N MET A 288 9.95 -21.21 -16.60
CA MET A 288 9.61 -22.59 -16.21
C MET A 288 8.23 -23.00 -16.75
N ILE A 289 7.21 -22.16 -16.59
CA ILE A 289 5.86 -22.43 -17.10
C ILE A 289 5.89 -22.62 -18.62
N ARG A 290 6.56 -21.73 -19.36
CA ARG A 290 6.70 -21.86 -20.83
C ARG A 290 7.36 -23.17 -21.24
N GLN A 291 8.41 -23.58 -20.53
CA GLN A 291 9.12 -24.81 -20.84
C GLN A 291 8.26 -26.06 -20.58
N ILE A 292 7.45 -26.04 -19.51
CA ILE A 292 6.48 -27.11 -19.21
C ILE A 292 5.40 -27.17 -20.29
N GLU A 293 4.82 -26.03 -20.69
CA GLU A 293 3.83 -25.97 -21.77
C GLU A 293 4.38 -26.50 -23.10
N TRP A 294 5.62 -26.11 -23.45
CA TRP A 294 6.32 -26.62 -24.62
C TRP A 294 6.45 -28.15 -24.56
N ALA A 295 6.87 -28.71 -23.43
CA ALA A 295 7.00 -30.16 -23.28
C ALA A 295 5.64 -30.89 -23.41
N LEU A 296 4.57 -30.30 -22.88
CA LEU A 296 3.20 -30.84 -22.95
C LEU A 296 2.59 -30.80 -24.36
N SER A 297 2.91 -29.78 -25.16
CA SER A 297 2.44 -29.72 -26.55
C SER A 297 3.13 -30.75 -27.43
N HIS A 298 4.43 -31.00 -27.20
CA HIS A 298 5.21 -31.98 -27.95
C HIS A 298 4.90 -33.42 -27.56
N SER A 299 4.51 -33.68 -26.30
CA SER A 299 4.10 -35.02 -25.88
C SER A 299 2.75 -35.44 -26.49
N LYS A 300 1.80 -34.51 -26.62
CA LYS A 300 0.53 -34.76 -27.33
C LYS A 300 0.72 -35.07 -28.81
N GLN A 301 1.65 -34.39 -29.48
CA GLN A 301 1.95 -34.62 -30.91
C GLN A 301 2.64 -35.96 -31.18
N ARG A 302 3.31 -36.56 -30.20
CA ARG A 302 3.93 -37.89 -30.34
C ARG A 302 2.96 -39.05 -30.10
N GLN A 303 1.77 -38.77 -29.57
CA GLN A 303 0.74 -39.79 -29.25
C GLN A 303 -0.39 -39.87 -30.29
N THR A 304 -0.38 -38.98 -31.29
CA THR A 304 -1.27 -38.96 -32.46
C THR A 304 -0.50 -39.40 -33.70
#